data_AF-A0A4Q5RDD3-F1
#
_entry.id   AF-A0A4Q5RDD3-F1
#
_cell.length_a   1.000
_cell.length_b   1.000
_cell.length_c   1.000
_cell.angle_alpha   90.00
_cell.angle_beta   90.00
_cell.angle_gamma   90.00
#
_symmetry.space_group_name_H-M   'P 1'
#
loop_
_entity.id
_entity.type
_entity.pdbx_description
1 polymer ?
#
loop_
_entity_poly.entity_id
_entity_poly.type
_entity_poly.pdbx_seq_one_letter_code
_entity_poly.pdbx_strand_id
1 'polypeptide(L)'
;IIGAFVLLFTILYIAGAEITPTKIPVGLGSVGAIPVALLVWVIGLSLGGTTGYAINPVRDLGPRLVHSLLPVKNKGTSDWAYAWIPVLGPLIGAGIAAGLYLWLK
;
A
#
# COMPACT_ATOMS: atom_id res chain seq x y z
N ILE A 1 3.81 -7.76 -3.23
CA ILE A 1 5.16 -7.22 -3.51
C ILE A 1 5.07 -6.04 -4.47
N ILE A 2 4.83 -6.24 -5.78
CA ILE A 2 4.86 -5.17 -6.80
C ILE A 2 3.95 -3.98 -6.44
N GLY A 3 2.66 -4.21 -6.15
CA GLY A 3 1.74 -3.11 -5.82
C GLY A 3 2.16 -2.29 -4.59
N ALA A 4 2.72 -2.94 -3.56
CA ALA A 4 3.21 -2.26 -2.36
C ALA A 4 4.55 -1.53 -2.62
N PHE A 5 5.41 -2.09 -3.47
CA PHE A 5 6.63 -1.42 -3.93
C PHE A 5 6.27 -0.12 -4.65
N VAL A 6 5.39 -0.18 -5.66
CA VAL A 6 4.95 1.00 -6.42
C VAL A 6 4.31 2.02 -5.50
N LEU A 7 3.42 1.58 -4.60
CA LEU A 7 2.77 2.44 -3.62
C LEU A 7 3.79 3.24 -2.80
N LEU A 8 4.69 2.55 -2.09
CA LEU A 8 5.60 3.22 -1.17
C LEU A 8 6.65 4.04 -1.91
N PHE A 9 7.21 3.51 -3.00
CA PHE A 9 8.23 4.21 -3.78
C PHE A 9 7.70 5.55 -4.30
N THR A 10 6.50 5.56 -4.88
CA THR A 10 5.88 6.79 -5.37
C THR A 10 5.52 7.76 -4.24
N ILE A 11 5.01 7.27 -3.10
CA ILE A 11 4.72 8.13 -1.94
C ILE A 11 5.98 8.82 -1.43
N LEU A 12 7.11 8.13 -1.37
CA LEU A 12 8.37 8.72 -0.89
C LEU A 12 8.85 9.89 -1.76
N TYR A 13 8.66 9.81 -3.08
CA TYR A 13 8.97 10.92 -4.00
C TYR A 13 7.94 12.05 -3.97
N ILE A 14 6.65 11.74 -3.75
CA ILE A 14 5.61 12.77 -3.59
C ILE A 14 5.83 13.55 -2.29
N ALA A 15 6.12 12.86 -1.19
CA ALA A 15 6.30 13.47 0.12
C ALA A 15 7.62 14.26 0.25
N GLY A 16 8.66 13.86 -0.48
CA GLY A 16 9.97 14.51 -0.49
C GLY A 16 10.21 15.45 -1.67
N ALA A 17 9.16 15.94 -2.33
CA ALA A 17 9.30 16.81 -3.50
C ALA A 17 9.86 18.19 -3.10
N GLU A 18 10.92 18.63 -3.78
CA GLU A 18 11.60 19.92 -3.56
C GLU A 18 11.80 20.64 -4.89
N ILE A 19 11.74 21.98 -4.88
CA ILE A 19 12.12 22.80 -6.04
C ILE A 19 13.64 23.00 -6.03
N THR A 20 14.34 22.36 -6.96
CA THR A 20 15.77 22.59 -7.23
C THR A 20 15.95 23.87 -8.06
N PRO A 21 16.89 24.78 -7.75
CA PRO A 21 18.02 24.66 -6.81
C PRO A 21 17.77 25.23 -5.40
N THR A 22 16.60 25.82 -5.14
CA THR A 22 16.32 26.54 -3.88
C THR A 22 15.98 25.62 -2.70
N LYS A 23 15.81 24.30 -2.93
CA LYS A 23 15.45 23.29 -1.92
C LYS A 23 14.21 23.66 -1.10
N ILE A 24 13.25 24.34 -1.75
CA ILE A 24 11.98 24.68 -1.11
C ILE A 24 11.08 23.43 -1.18
N PRO A 25 10.62 22.89 -0.05
CA PRO A 25 9.73 21.74 -0.05
C PRO A 25 8.40 22.10 -0.70
N VAL A 26 7.95 21.26 -1.64
CA VAL A 26 6.66 21.41 -2.30
C VAL A 26 5.60 20.79 -1.40
N GLY A 27 4.96 21.64 -0.59
CA GLY A 27 3.81 21.26 0.21
C GLY A 27 2.52 21.36 -0.60
N LEU A 28 1.84 20.24 -0.81
CA LEU A 28 0.49 20.21 -1.40
C LEU A 28 -0.62 20.61 -0.39
N GLY A 29 -0.28 21.01 0.83
CA GLY A 29 -1.26 21.44 1.84
C GLY A 29 -2.38 20.41 2.06
N SER A 30 -3.63 20.87 2.05
CA SER A 30 -4.83 20.03 2.23
C SER A 30 -5.09 19.04 1.09
N VAL A 31 -4.50 19.25 -0.10
CA VAL A 31 -4.66 18.36 -1.25
C VAL A 31 -3.58 17.28 -1.35
N GLY A 32 -2.66 17.19 -0.38
CA GLY A 32 -1.58 16.20 -0.37
C GLY A 32 -2.05 14.74 -0.35
N ALA A 33 -3.28 14.47 0.06
CA ALA A 33 -3.88 13.13 0.00
C ALA A 33 -4.36 12.73 -1.40
N ILE A 34 -4.67 13.68 -2.29
CA ILE A 34 -5.25 13.40 -3.62
C ILE A 34 -4.31 12.54 -4.48
N PRO A 35 -3.00 12.86 -4.62
CA PRO A 35 -2.10 12.03 -5.42
C PRO A 35 -2.01 10.59 -4.90
N VAL A 36 -1.99 10.42 -3.57
CA VAL A 36 -1.95 9.09 -2.94
C VAL A 36 -3.23 8.32 -3.19
N ALA A 37 -4.40 8.98 -3.10
CA ALA A 37 -5.69 8.36 -3.39
C ALA A 37 -5.79 7.88 -4.84
N LEU A 38 -5.37 8.71 -5.81
CA LEU A 38 -5.33 8.35 -7.22
C LEU A 38 -4.35 7.19 -7.48
N LEU A 39 -3.19 7.18 -6.81
CA LEU A 39 -2.23 6.08 -6.90
C LEU A 39 -2.85 4.75 -6.44
N VAL A 40 -3.50 4.73 -5.28
CA VAL A 40 -4.20 3.52 -4.79
C VAL A 40 -5.29 3.08 -5.76
N TRP A 41 -6.04 4.02 -6.33
CA TRP A 41 -7.08 3.72 -7.32
C TRP A 41 -6.50 3.07 -8.58
N VAL A 42 -5.44 3.63 -9.14
CA VAL A 42 -4.75 3.08 -10.33
C VAL A 42 -4.15 1.70 -10.05
N ILE A 43 -3.59 1.48 -8.86
CA ILE A 43 -3.12 0.14 -8.43
C ILE A 43 -4.30 -0.84 -8.37
N GLY A 44 -5.45 -0.41 -7.85
CA GLY A 44 -6.66 -1.23 -7.83
C GLY A 44 -7.15 -1.61 -9.23
N LEU A 45 -7.18 -0.65 -10.16
CA LEU A 45 -7.61 -0.88 -11.54
C LEU A 45 -6.64 -1.78 -12.33
N SER A 46 -5.32 -1.65 -12.09
CA SER A 46 -4.29 -2.36 -12.85
C SER A 46 -3.89 -3.71 -12.25
N LEU A 47 -3.81 -3.79 -10.92
CA LEU A 47 -3.27 -4.95 -10.19
C LEU A 47 -4.29 -5.60 -9.25
N GLY A 48 -5.55 -5.13 -9.23
CA GLY A 48 -6.57 -5.64 -8.33
C GLY A 48 -7.07 -7.04 -8.66
N GLY A 49 -7.10 -7.43 -9.94
CA GLY A 49 -7.68 -8.70 -10.36
C GLY A 49 -6.96 -9.95 -9.84
N THR A 50 -5.64 -9.88 -9.61
CA THR A 50 -4.85 -11.07 -9.22
C THR A 50 -4.89 -11.36 -7.73
N THR A 51 -4.95 -10.32 -6.88
CA THR A 51 -4.78 -10.45 -5.41
C THR A 51 -5.63 -9.46 -4.60
N GLY A 52 -6.55 -8.73 -5.23
CA GLY A 52 -7.38 -7.73 -4.55
C GLY A 52 -6.61 -6.50 -4.05
N TYR A 53 -5.42 -6.24 -4.64
CA TYR A 53 -4.52 -5.12 -4.30
C TYR A 53 -4.31 -4.97 -2.78
N ALA A 54 -4.01 -6.06 -2.07
CA ALA A 54 -3.91 -6.02 -0.61
C ALA A 54 -3.03 -4.88 -0.09
N ILE A 55 -1.84 -4.68 -0.67
CA ILE A 55 -0.83 -3.58 -0.51
C ILE A 55 -0.53 -3.03 0.90
N ASN A 56 -1.25 -3.46 1.93
CA ASN A 56 -1.23 -3.01 3.31
C ASN A 56 -1.68 -4.19 4.19
N PRO A 57 -0.85 -4.65 5.15
CA PRO A 57 -1.18 -5.76 6.03
C PRO A 57 -2.48 -5.54 6.83
N VAL A 58 -2.73 -4.32 7.30
CA VAL A 58 -3.91 -3.98 8.12
C VAL A 58 -5.19 -4.04 7.28
N ARG A 59 -5.12 -3.71 6.00
CA ARG A 59 -6.25 -3.77 5.06
C ARG A 59 -6.76 -5.20 4.84
N ASP A 60 -5.93 -6.20 5.09
CA ASP A 60 -6.33 -7.62 5.01
C ASP A 60 -6.57 -8.23 6.39
N LEU A 61 -5.60 -8.15 7.31
CA LEU A 61 -5.64 -8.84 8.60
C LEU A 61 -6.78 -8.34 9.49
N GLY A 62 -7.04 -7.03 9.53
CA GLY A 62 -8.09 -6.46 10.37
C GLY A 62 -9.47 -7.02 10.02
N PRO A 63 -9.94 -6.86 8.76
CA PRO A 63 -11.19 -7.47 8.31
C PRO A 63 -11.24 -8.99 8.48
N ARG A 64 -10.11 -9.69 8.27
CA ARG A 64 -10.02 -11.15 8.42
C ARG A 64 -10.21 -11.60 9.87
N LEU A 65 -9.59 -10.92 10.82
CA LEU A 65 -9.78 -11.17 12.25
C LEU A 65 -11.24 -10.97 12.63
N VAL A 66 -11.84 -9.85 12.22
CA VAL A 66 -13.26 -9.56 12.49
C VAL A 66 -14.17 -10.64 11.87
N HIS A 67 -13.91 -11.05 10.63
CA HIS A 67 -14.64 -12.14 9.96
C HIS A 67 -14.52 -13.49 10.71
N SER A 68 -13.35 -13.77 11.29
CA SER A 68 -13.15 -14.99 12.08
C SER A 68 -13.93 -15.00 13.38
N LEU A 69 -14.00 -13.84 14.06
CA LEU A 69 -14.62 -13.68 15.39
C LEU A 69 -16.14 -13.54 15.32
N LEU A 70 -16.67 -12.83 14.33
CA LEU A 70 -18.10 -12.55 14.27
C LEU A 70 -18.91 -13.78 13.80
N PRO A 71 -20.04 -14.08 14.46
CA PRO A 71 -20.98 -15.09 13.98
C PRO A 71 -21.76 -14.52 12.81
N VAL A 72 -21.36 -14.88 11.59
CA VAL A 72 -22.04 -14.48 10.35
C VAL A 72 -22.76 -15.71 9.78
N LYS A 73 -24.07 -15.58 9.55
CA LYS A 73 -24.89 -16.66 8.98
C LYS A 73 -24.37 -17.02 7.59
N ASN A 74 -24.18 -18.32 7.32
CA ASN A 74 -23.64 -18.83 6.06
C ASN A 74 -22.23 -18.30 5.70
N LYS A 75 -21.38 -17.97 6.70
CA LYS A 75 -20.02 -17.49 6.42
C LYS A 75 -19.14 -18.58 5.82
N GLY A 76 -18.29 -18.18 4.87
CA GLY A 76 -17.21 -19.02 4.35
C GLY A 76 -16.05 -19.16 5.34
N THR A 77 -14.96 -19.78 4.90
CA THR A 77 -13.71 -19.83 5.67
C THR A 77 -13.04 -18.45 5.68
N SER A 78 -12.21 -18.17 6.71
CA SER A 78 -11.41 -16.93 6.75
C SER A 78 -10.08 -17.05 5.99
N ASP A 79 -9.92 -18.12 5.18
CA ASP A 79 -8.73 -18.41 4.36
C ASP A 79 -7.38 -18.12 5.04
N TRP A 80 -7.16 -18.73 6.20
CA TRP A 80 -5.94 -18.54 6.98
C TRP A 80 -4.67 -19.06 6.29
N ALA A 81 -4.81 -20.00 5.37
CA ALA A 81 -3.70 -20.50 4.55
C ALA A 81 -3.13 -19.40 3.64
N TYR A 82 -3.96 -18.47 3.18
CA TYR A 82 -3.53 -17.32 2.37
C TYR A 82 -3.13 -16.10 3.22
N ALA A 83 -3.54 -16.01 4.49
CA ALA A 83 -3.46 -14.80 5.31
C ALA A 83 -2.04 -14.20 5.49
N TRP A 84 -0.99 -15.02 5.38
CA TRP A 84 0.38 -14.53 5.49
C TRP A 84 0.86 -13.78 4.23
N ILE A 85 0.25 -14.02 3.06
CA ILE A 85 0.63 -13.41 1.78
C ILE A 85 0.33 -11.90 1.76
N PRO A 86 -0.88 -11.44 2.14
CA PRO A 86 -1.20 -10.01 2.31
C PRO A 86 -0.40 -9.30 3.40
N VAL A 87 0.38 -10.03 4.22
CA VAL A 87 1.23 -9.46 5.27
C VAL A 87 2.66 -9.35 4.80
N LEU A 88 3.30 -10.48 4.48
CA LEU A 88 4.70 -10.50 4.06
C LEU A 88 4.88 -9.86 2.67
N GLY A 89 3.93 -10.06 1.76
CA GLY A 89 4.00 -9.52 0.41
C GLY A 89 4.11 -7.98 0.37
N PRO A 90 3.28 -7.24 1.11
CA PRO A 90 3.43 -5.80 1.25
C PRO A 90 4.69 -5.36 2.00
N LEU A 91 5.05 -6.03 3.10
CA LEU A 91 6.25 -5.69 3.88
C LEU A 91 7.53 -5.81 3.05
N ILE A 92 7.66 -6.88 2.26
CA ILE A 92 8.80 -7.08 1.36
C ILE A 92 8.82 -5.99 0.27
N GLY A 93 7.67 -5.71 -0.36
CA GLY A 93 7.58 -4.68 -1.40
C GLY A 93 7.94 -3.28 -0.87
N ALA A 94 7.43 -2.93 0.31
CA ALA A 94 7.75 -1.71 1.01
C ALA A 94 9.25 -1.63 1.38
N GLY A 95 9.81 -2.69 1.94
CA GLY A 95 11.24 -2.75 2.29
C GLY A 95 12.14 -2.52 1.07
N ILE A 96 11.84 -3.18 -0.06
CA ILE A 96 12.58 -2.98 -1.31
C ILE A 96 12.43 -1.54 -1.82
N ALA A 97 11.21 -0.97 -1.79
CA ALA A 97 10.97 0.41 -2.23
C ALA A 97 11.74 1.43 -1.38
N ALA A 98 11.68 1.30 -0.05
CA ALA A 98 12.41 2.17 0.86
C ALA A 98 13.92 2.02 0.68
N GLY A 99 14.43 0.79 0.56
CA GLY A 99 15.85 0.53 0.31
C GLY A 99 16.34 1.15 -0.99
N LEU A 100 15.58 0.99 -2.08
CA LEU A 100 15.91 1.59 -3.37
C LEU A 100 15.85 3.12 -3.31
N TYR A 101 14.84 3.69 -2.67
CA TYR A 101 14.71 5.14 -2.48
C TYR A 101 15.92 5.72 -1.75
N LEU A 102 16.36 5.07 -0.66
CA LEU A 102 17.53 5.52 0.10
C LEU A 102 18.84 5.38 -0.68
N TRP A 103 18.92 4.44 -1.62
CA TRP A 103 20.10 4.26 -2.47
C TRP A 103 20.18 5.28 -3.61
N LEU A 104 19.04 5.73 -4.14
CA LEU A 104 18.96 6.69 -5.25
C LEU A 104 19.05 8.15 -4.81
N LYS A 105 18.88 8.43 -3.52
CA LYS A 105 18.90 9.77 -2.92
C LYS A 105 20.30 10.14 -2.45
#